data_AF-A0AAP3EL34-F1
#
_entry.id   AF-A0AAP3EL34-F1
#
_cell.length_a   1.000
_cell.length_b   1.000
_cell.length_c   1.000
_cell.angle_alpha   90.00
_cell.angle_beta   90.00
_cell.angle_gamma   90.00
#
_symmetry.space_group_name_H-M   'P 1'
#
loop_
_entity.id
_entity.type
_entity.pdbx_description
1 polymer ?
#
loop_
_entity_poly.entity_id
_entity_poly.type
_entity_poly.pdbx_seq_one_letter_code
_entity_poly.pdbx_strand_id
1 'polypeptide(L)' 'WEPETQRVIYLRKDYPHECFSPLWKFRRDFVECEGPPAH' A
#
# COMPACT_ATOMS: atom_id res chain seq x y z
N TRP A 1 -2.72 4.99 -0.91
CA TRP A 1 -3.87 4.68 -0.05
C TRP A 1 -5.08 5.39 -0.63
N GLU A 2 -6.19 4.68 -0.86
CA GLU A 2 -7.44 5.25 -1.38
C GLU A 2 -8.56 5.08 -0.32
N PRO A 3 -8.97 6.17 0.35
CA PRO A 3 -9.90 6.10 1.48
C PRO A 3 -11.33 5.76 1.08
N GLU A 4 -11.78 6.19 -0.10
CA GLU A 4 -13.15 6.02 -0.59
C GLU A 4 -13.53 4.54 -0.76
N THR A 5 -12.61 3.74 -1.27
CA THR A 5 -12.80 2.31 -1.54
C THR A 5 -12.07 1.41 -0.53
N GLN A 6 -11.43 2.02 0.47
CA GLN A 6 -10.62 1.36 1.47
C GLN A 6 -9.58 0.39 0.89
N ARG A 7 -8.80 0.81 -0.11
CA ARG A 7 -7.75 -0.01 -0.73
C ARG A 7 -6.37 0.65 -0.73
N VAL A 8 -5.33 -0.16 -0.65
CA VAL A 8 -3.95 0.26 -0.83
C VAL A 8 -3.55 -0.04 -2.27
N ILE A 9 -3.21 1.01 -3.02
CA ILE A 9 -2.65 0.91 -4.37
C ILE A 9 -1.13 0.97 -4.24
N TYR A 10 -0.44 0.05 -4.91
CA TYR A 10 1.01 0.01 -4.94
C TYR A 10 1.50 -0.20 -6.36
N LEU A 11 2.65 0.41 -6.67
CA LEU A 11 3.28 0.29 -7.98
C LEU A 11 4.30 -0.83 -7.93
N ARG A 12 4.29 -1.66 -8.98
CA ARG A 12 5.32 -2.67 -9.21
C ARG A 12 6.09 -2.29 -10.46
N LYS A 13 7.42 -2.30 -10.36
CA LYS A 13 8.29 -2.08 -11.52
C LYS A 13 7.98 -3.10 -12.61
N ASP A 14 7.91 -2.65 -13.86
CA ASP A 14 7.65 -3.47 -15.05
C ASP A 14 6.27 -4.14 -15.07
N TYR A 15 5.31 -3.63 -14.29
CA TYR A 15 3.93 -4.09 -14.31
C TYR A 15 3.01 -2.92 -14.68
N PRO A 16 2.43 -2.92 -15.90
CA PRO A 16 1.66 -1.77 -16.40
C PRO A 16 0.27 -1.64 -15.76
N HIS A 17 -0.20 -2.67 -15.04
CA HIS A 17 -1.51 -2.64 -14.40
C HIS A 17 -1.44 -2.14 -12.96
N GLU A 18 -2.50 -1.46 -12.54
CA GLU A 18 -2.68 -1.03 -11.15
C GLU A 18 -2.77 -2.26 -10.23
N CYS A 19 -1.87 -2.35 -9.24
CA CYS A 19 -1.99 -3.35 -8.18
C CYS A 19 -2.68 -2.73 -6.98
N PHE A 20 -3.69 -3.41 -6.44
CA PHE A 20 -4.38 -2.96 -5.24
C PHE A 20 -4.67 -4.13 -4.29
N SER A 21 -4.71 -3.83 -3.00
CA SER A 21 -5.14 -4.75 -1.94
C SER A 21 -6.16 -4.06 -1.04
N PRO A 22 -7.24 -4.74 -0.61
CA PRO A 22 -8.13 -4.21 0.41
C PRO A 22 -7.36 -3.82 1.68
N LEU A 23 -7.75 -2.72 2.33
CA LEU A 23 -7.05 -2.19 3.51
C LEU A 23 -6.93 -3.23 4.62
N TRP A 24 -8.01 -3.98 4.89
CA TRP A 24 -8.05 -4.98 5.94
C TRP A 24 -7.02 -6.10 5.69
N LYS A 25 -6.83 -6.49 4.43
CA LYS A 25 -5.84 -7.51 4.06
C LYS A 25 -4.43 -6.95 4.18
N PHE A 26 -4.23 -5.72 3.69
CA PHE A 26 -2.94 -5.04 3.82
C PHE A 26 -2.51 -4.88 5.28
N ARG A 27 -3.40 -4.43 6.18
CA ARG A 27 -3.13 -4.30 7.62
C ARG A 27 -2.88 -5.63 8.33
N ARG A 28 -3.41 -6.74 7.82
CA ARG A 28 -3.15 -8.08 8.36
C ARG A 28 -1.75 -8.57 7.98
N ASP A 29 -1.35 -8.33 6.73
CA ASP A 29 -0.14 -8.91 6.14
C ASP A 29 1.11 -8.01 6.30
N PHE A 30 0.92 -6.71 6.58
CA PHE A 30 1.99 -5.72 6.67
C PHE A 30 1.91 -4.93 7.98
N VAL A 31 3.08 -4.63 8.55
CA VAL A 31 3.25 -3.76 9.73
C VAL A 31 3.77 -2.40 9.29
N GLU A 32 3.35 -1.36 9.99
CA GLU A 32 3.92 -0.02 9.81
C GLU A 32 5.39 -0.02 10.28
N CYS A 33 6.28 0.50 9.44
CA CYS A 33 7.68 0.69 9.79
C CYS A 33 7.96 2.19 9.91
N GLU A 34 8.74 2.58 10.92
CA GLU A 34 9.26 3.93 11.01
C GLU A 34 10.18 4.20 9.81
N GLY A 35 9.87 5.25 9.05
CA GLY A 35 10.74 5.70 7.97
C GLY A 35 12.06 6.26 8.54
N PRO A 36 13.13 6.31 7.73
CA PRO A 36 14.32 7.06 8.14
C PRO A 36 13.91 8.51 8.48
N PRO A 37 14.55 9.14 9.47
CA PRO A 37 14.23 10.52 9.84
C PRO A 37 14.32 11.40 8.59
N ALA A 38 13.28 12.19 8.35
CA ALA A 38 13.27 13.18 7.28
C ALA A 38 14.38 14.21 7.58
N HIS A 39 15.38 14.29 6.71
CA HIS A 39 16.44 15.30 6.76
C HIS A 39 15.97 16.65 6.22
#